data_AF-A0A430QHD3-F1
#
_entry.id   AF-A0A430QHD3-F1
#
_cell.length_a   1.000
_cell.length_b   1.000
_cell.length_c   1.000
_cell.angle_alpha   90.00
_cell.angle_beta   90.00
_cell.angle_gamma   90.00
#
_symmetry.space_group_name_H-M   'P 1'
#
loop_
_entity.id
_entity.type
_entity.pdbx_description
1 polymer ?
#
loop_
_entity_poly.entity_id
_entity_poly.type
_entity_poly.pdbx_seq_one_letter_code
_entity_poly.pdbx_strand_id
1 'polypeptide(L)'
;SLSGEGNFNWRFIFPFDYIKAEDRIIYPIKGTFDIEPHMIKANCELTLQVWDADIITRDNFIGSLTMRLSSLPRCAKTAKSCGLHQLEPDCPRFSMFKNRTARGWWPVTDEEDEEIVVQGKVECQLEMLNSAEAESNPAGLGREEPNGLPKPDRPDASFMKFLGPLNTLRYLVKYRLKWILIKIFVIFLVCLIVFLFLYSFPGAIVQKMVNG
;
A
#
# COMPACT_ATOMS: atom_id res chain seq x y z
N SER A 1 1.99 -1.23 4.09
CA SER A 1 2.47 -2.54 4.62
C SER A 1 3.96 -2.65 4.35
N LEU A 2 4.74 -3.32 5.21
CA LEU A 2 6.19 -3.49 4.97
C LEU A 2 6.49 -4.42 3.77
N SER A 3 5.54 -5.30 3.41
CA SER A 3 5.65 -6.20 2.25
C SER A 3 5.15 -5.58 0.93
N GLY A 4 4.62 -4.36 0.97
CA GLY A 4 3.91 -3.77 -0.18
C GLY A 4 2.51 -4.34 -0.42
N GLU A 5 2.05 -5.30 0.39
CA GLU A 5 0.72 -5.91 0.24
C GLU A 5 -0.35 -5.12 1.00
N GLY A 6 -1.46 -4.80 0.33
CA GLY A 6 -2.64 -4.20 0.95
C GLY A 6 -3.85 -5.12 0.81
N ASN A 7 -4.38 -5.60 1.93
CA ASN A 7 -5.58 -6.42 1.93
C ASN A 7 -6.82 -5.53 2.16
N PHE A 8 -7.73 -5.56 1.21
CA PHE A 8 -9.04 -4.91 1.28
C PHE A 8 -10.12 -5.96 0.96
N ASN A 9 -11.29 -5.77 1.56
CA ASN A 9 -12.41 -6.66 1.35
C ASN A 9 -13.67 -5.81 1.24
N TRP A 10 -13.94 -5.35 0.03
CA TRP A 10 -15.01 -4.42 -0.28
C TRP A 10 -15.88 -4.98 -1.39
N ARG A 11 -17.17 -4.65 -1.34
CA ARG A 11 -18.15 -4.97 -2.37
C ARG A 11 -18.82 -3.69 -2.83
N PHE A 12 -19.02 -3.58 -4.13
CA PHE A 12 -19.70 -2.46 -4.76
C PHE A 12 -20.66 -2.98 -5.82
N ILE A 13 -21.80 -2.31 -5.97
CA ILE A 13 -22.77 -2.56 -7.05
C ILE A 13 -22.89 -1.27 -7.85
N PHE A 14 -22.64 -1.37 -9.15
CA PHE A 14 -22.73 -0.23 -10.07
C PHE A 14 -23.92 -0.45 -11.01
N PRO A 15 -25.04 0.28 -10.82
CA PRO A 15 -26.19 0.17 -11.72
C PRO A 15 -25.91 0.93 -13.03
N PHE A 16 -26.15 0.27 -14.16
CA PHE A 16 -26.07 0.87 -15.49
C PHE A 16 -26.95 0.12 -16.49
N ASP A 17 -27.40 0.83 -17.53
CA ASP A 17 -28.01 0.25 -18.72
C ASP A 17 -26.96 0.05 -19.81
N TYR A 18 -27.06 -1.01 -20.61
CA TYR A 18 -26.10 -1.30 -21.67
C TYR A 18 -26.76 -1.36 -23.05
N ILE A 19 -26.31 -0.50 -23.96
CA ILE A 19 -26.74 -0.47 -25.36
C ILE A 19 -25.79 -1.32 -26.19
N LYS A 20 -26.19 -2.57 -26.45
CA LYS A 20 -25.41 -3.55 -27.21
C LYS A 20 -25.03 -3.10 -28.63
N ALA A 21 -25.88 -2.31 -29.28
CA ALA A 21 -25.64 -1.84 -30.65
C ALA A 21 -24.45 -0.86 -30.75
N GLU A 22 -24.15 -0.15 -29.67
CA GLU A 22 -23.14 0.91 -29.65
C GLU A 22 -21.97 0.60 -28.71
N ASP A 23 -22.03 -0.52 -27.98
CA ASP A 23 -21.07 -0.91 -26.94
C ASP A 23 -20.86 0.19 -25.87
N ARG A 24 -21.98 0.78 -25.43
CA ARG A 24 -21.99 1.90 -24.48
C ARG A 24 -22.92 1.65 -23.32
N ILE A 25 -22.53 2.18 -22.17
CA ILE A 25 -23.37 2.20 -20.97
C ILE A 25 -24.08 3.54 -20.85
N ILE A 26 -25.26 3.51 -20.24
CA ILE A 26 -25.98 4.69 -19.78
C ILE A 26 -26.19 4.56 -18.29
N TYR A 27 -25.90 5.62 -17.56
CA TYR A 27 -26.16 5.68 -16.13
C TYR A 27 -26.60 7.08 -15.71
N PRO A 28 -27.44 7.19 -14.66
CA PRO A 28 -27.87 8.47 -14.14
C PRO A 28 -26.75 9.14 -13.34
N ILE A 29 -26.51 10.42 -13.60
CA ILE A 29 -25.73 11.30 -12.74
C ILE A 29 -26.65 12.37 -12.18
N LYS A 30 -26.53 12.63 -10.88
CA LYS A 30 -27.24 13.69 -10.18
C LYS A 30 -26.24 14.56 -9.43
N GLY A 31 -26.12 15.83 -9.82
CA GLY A 31 -25.35 16.81 -9.08
C GLY A 31 -26.04 17.23 -7.78
N THR A 32 -25.30 17.90 -6.90
CA THR A 32 -25.79 18.34 -5.58
C THR A 32 -27.04 19.22 -5.65
N PHE A 33 -27.22 19.96 -6.73
CA PHE A 33 -28.32 20.91 -6.93
C PHE A 33 -29.32 20.49 -8.01
N ASP A 34 -29.15 19.31 -8.61
CA ASP A 34 -30.03 18.86 -9.70
C ASP A 34 -31.32 18.28 -9.12
N ILE A 35 -32.46 18.65 -9.70
CA ILE A 35 -33.77 18.11 -9.30
C ILE A 35 -33.92 16.68 -9.84
N GLU A 36 -33.64 16.50 -11.14
CA GLU A 36 -33.71 15.23 -11.86
C GLU A 36 -32.31 14.78 -12.30
N PRO A 37 -32.03 13.47 -12.31
CA PRO A 37 -30.76 12.95 -12.79
C PRO A 37 -30.65 13.07 -14.31
N HIS A 38 -29.46 13.43 -14.79
CA HIS A 38 -29.12 13.43 -16.21
C HIS A 38 -28.53 12.07 -16.60
N MET A 39 -28.98 11.52 -17.74
CA MET A 39 -28.46 10.26 -18.26
C MET A 39 -27.18 10.52 -19.08
N ILE A 40 -26.06 9.95 -18.63
CA ILE A 40 -24.78 10.06 -19.33
C ILE A 40 -24.48 8.77 -20.08
N LYS A 41 -24.00 8.92 -21.31
CA LYS A 41 -23.58 7.81 -22.17
C LYS A 41 -22.05 7.71 -22.19
N ALA A 42 -21.50 6.59 -21.76
CA ALA A 42 -20.05 6.36 -21.66
C ALA A 42 -19.63 5.03 -22.28
N ASN A 43 -18.33 4.83 -22.45
CA ASN A 43 -17.78 3.53 -22.81
C ASN A 43 -18.05 2.52 -21.69
N CYS A 44 -18.21 1.25 -22.05
CA CYS A 44 -18.41 0.19 -21.08
C CYS A 44 -17.07 -0.23 -20.43
N GLU A 45 -16.47 0.67 -19.66
CA GLU A 45 -15.15 0.52 -19.06
C GLU A 45 -15.22 0.59 -17.54
N LEU A 46 -14.50 -0.30 -16.87
CA LEU A 46 -14.27 -0.30 -15.43
C LEU A 46 -12.85 0.22 -15.18
N THR A 47 -12.75 1.32 -14.45
CA THR A 47 -11.48 1.90 -14.02
C THR A 47 -11.32 1.70 -12.51
N LEU A 48 -10.24 1.02 -12.12
CA LEU A 48 -9.83 0.86 -10.74
C LEU A 48 -8.59 1.74 -10.53
N GLN A 49 -8.63 2.62 -9.53
CA GLN A 49 -7.50 3.47 -9.17
C GLN A 49 -7.03 3.14 -7.76
N VAL A 50 -5.72 3.08 -7.58
CA VAL A 50 -5.09 2.84 -6.29
C VAL A 50 -4.39 4.11 -5.86
N TRP A 51 -4.72 4.57 -4.67
CA TRP A 51 -4.19 5.77 -4.04
C TRP A 51 -3.54 5.39 -2.72
N ASP A 52 -2.40 5.98 -2.41
CA ASP A 52 -1.80 5.86 -1.08
C ASP A 52 -2.57 6.72 -0.09
N ALA A 53 -2.99 6.12 1.02
CA ALA A 53 -3.74 6.80 2.07
C ALA A 53 -2.76 7.31 3.13
N ASP A 54 -2.07 8.40 2.82
CA ASP A 54 -1.20 9.09 3.77
C ASP A 54 -2.00 10.09 4.62
N ILE A 55 -1.81 10.02 5.93
CA ILE A 55 -2.55 10.87 6.88
C ILE A 55 -2.08 12.36 6.82
N ILE A 56 -0.93 12.64 6.21
CA ILE A 56 -0.22 13.94 6.35
C ILE A 56 0.05 14.63 5.00
N THR A 57 0.22 13.89 3.91
CA THR A 57 0.49 14.40 2.56
C THR A 57 -0.74 14.25 1.66
N ARG A 58 -0.80 14.98 0.53
CA ARG A 58 -1.85 14.74 -0.48
C ARG A 58 -1.74 13.30 -0.97
N ASP A 59 -2.88 12.61 -1.08
CA ASP A 59 -2.95 11.22 -1.54
C ASP A 59 -2.11 11.03 -2.81
N ASN A 60 -1.08 10.18 -2.73
CA ASN A 60 -0.21 9.92 -3.86
C ASN A 60 -0.86 8.85 -4.75
N PHE A 61 -1.02 9.15 -6.03
CA PHE A 61 -1.51 8.17 -7.00
C PHE A 61 -0.46 7.07 -7.17
N ILE A 62 -0.88 5.81 -7.04
CA ILE A 62 0.01 4.64 -7.21
C ILE A 62 -0.15 4.06 -8.62
N GLY A 63 -1.35 4.08 -9.17
CA GLY A 63 -1.61 3.54 -10.49
C GLY A 63 -3.08 3.26 -10.74
N SER A 64 -3.38 2.89 -11.98
CA SER A 64 -4.73 2.57 -12.41
C SER A 64 -4.80 1.33 -13.29
N LEU A 65 -5.99 0.78 -13.40
CA LEU A 65 -6.34 -0.31 -14.30
C LEU A 65 -7.67 0.05 -14.95
N THR A 66 -7.65 0.28 -16.26
CA THR A 66 -8.86 0.50 -17.06
C THR A 66 -9.09 -0.71 -17.96
N MET A 67 -10.28 -1.32 -17.85
CA MET A 67 -10.64 -2.49 -18.63
C MET A 67 -12.04 -2.34 -19.21
N ARG A 68 -12.18 -2.64 -20.51
CA ARG A 68 -13.48 -2.66 -21.16
C ARG A 68 -14.22 -3.97 -20.85
N LEU A 69 -15.45 -3.89 -20.34
CA LEU A 69 -16.24 -5.07 -19.95
C LEU A 69 -16.69 -5.91 -21.16
N SER A 70 -16.84 -5.28 -22.34
CA SER A 70 -17.14 -5.98 -23.58
C SER A 70 -15.96 -6.77 -24.14
N SER A 71 -14.72 -6.38 -23.81
CA SER A 71 -13.46 -6.98 -24.26
C SER A 71 -12.42 -7.04 -23.13
N LEU A 72 -12.77 -7.74 -22.05
CA LEU A 72 -11.96 -7.84 -20.85
C LEU A 72 -10.71 -8.71 -21.09
N PRO A 73 -9.50 -8.25 -20.69
CA PRO A 73 -8.30 -9.10 -20.71
C PRO A 73 -8.45 -10.27 -19.73
N ARG A 74 -7.87 -11.43 -20.08
CA ARG A 74 -7.88 -12.58 -19.17
C ARG A 74 -7.16 -12.27 -17.87
N CYS A 75 -7.81 -12.63 -16.75
CA CYS A 75 -7.20 -12.57 -15.43
C CYS A 75 -6.13 -13.65 -15.27
N ALA A 76 -5.12 -13.34 -14.46
CA ALA A 76 -4.15 -14.31 -13.98
C ALA A 76 -4.70 -15.02 -12.74
N LYS A 77 -4.40 -16.32 -12.57
CA LYS A 77 -4.88 -17.10 -11.41
C LYS A 77 -4.12 -16.76 -10.13
N THR A 78 -2.89 -16.27 -10.25
CA THR A 78 -2.03 -15.93 -9.12
C THR A 78 -1.35 -14.58 -9.35
N ALA A 79 -0.99 -13.89 -8.26
CA ALA A 79 -0.24 -12.64 -8.33
C ALA A 79 1.11 -12.80 -9.05
N LYS A 80 1.75 -13.97 -8.98
CA LYS A 80 3.04 -14.25 -9.65
C LYS A 80 2.90 -14.28 -11.17
N SER A 81 1.83 -14.88 -11.68
CA SER A 81 1.53 -14.95 -13.11
C SER A 81 0.95 -13.64 -13.70
N CYS A 82 0.72 -12.63 -12.87
CA CYS A 82 0.11 -11.37 -13.30
C CYS A 82 1.18 -10.36 -13.77
N GLY A 83 0.94 -9.70 -14.92
CA GLY A 83 1.88 -8.71 -15.48
C GLY A 83 1.40 -8.07 -16.80
N LEU A 84 2.25 -7.22 -17.41
CA LEU A 84 1.89 -6.41 -18.60
C LEU A 84 1.39 -7.20 -19.80
N HIS A 85 1.87 -8.42 -19.99
CA HIS A 85 1.45 -9.30 -21.08
C HIS A 85 -0.08 -9.51 -21.16
N GLN A 86 -0.82 -9.29 -20.07
CA GLN A 86 -2.29 -9.35 -20.06
C GLN A 86 -2.96 -8.17 -20.76
N LEU A 87 -2.29 -7.00 -20.78
CA LEU A 87 -2.80 -5.76 -21.36
C LEU A 87 -2.45 -5.61 -22.84
N GLU A 88 -1.49 -6.41 -23.33
CA GLU A 88 -1.07 -6.41 -24.73
C GLU A 88 -2.24 -6.63 -25.71
N PRO A 89 -2.20 -6.02 -26.90
CA PRO A 89 -3.28 -6.12 -27.88
C PRO A 89 -3.53 -7.56 -28.37
N ASP A 90 -2.50 -8.41 -28.38
CA ASP A 90 -2.60 -9.80 -28.85
C ASP A 90 -3.19 -10.75 -27.81
N CYS A 91 -3.32 -10.27 -26.56
CA CYS A 91 -3.79 -11.10 -25.48
C CYS A 91 -5.29 -11.43 -25.66
N PRO A 92 -5.71 -12.69 -25.48
CA PRO A 92 -7.10 -13.06 -25.73
C PRO A 92 -8.05 -12.37 -24.74
N ARG A 93 -9.09 -11.73 -25.27
CA ARG A 93 -10.12 -11.00 -24.52
C ARG A 93 -11.45 -11.74 -24.55
N PHE A 94 -12.28 -11.51 -23.53
CA PHE A 94 -13.62 -12.07 -23.46
C PHE A 94 -14.62 -11.02 -22.97
N SER A 95 -15.90 -11.24 -23.27
CA SER A 95 -16.96 -10.30 -22.92
C SER A 95 -17.65 -10.73 -21.62
N MET A 96 -17.76 -9.84 -20.64
CA MET A 96 -18.52 -10.06 -19.41
C MET A 96 -20.03 -10.25 -19.68
N PHE A 97 -20.53 -9.71 -20.79
CA PHE A 97 -21.92 -9.90 -21.22
C PHE A 97 -22.22 -11.31 -21.73
N LYS A 98 -21.18 -12.07 -22.10
CA LYS A 98 -21.29 -13.50 -22.45
C LYS A 98 -20.94 -14.37 -21.24
N ASN A 99 -19.87 -14.00 -20.52
CA ASN A 99 -19.41 -14.69 -19.33
C ASN A 99 -19.69 -13.82 -18.10
N ARG A 100 -20.78 -14.13 -17.38
CA ARG A 100 -21.27 -13.29 -16.28
C ARG A 100 -20.29 -13.13 -15.11
N THR A 101 -19.28 -13.99 -14.98
CA THR A 101 -18.35 -13.97 -13.86
C THR A 101 -16.90 -14.00 -14.31
N ALA A 102 -16.06 -13.24 -13.61
CA ALA A 102 -14.61 -13.27 -13.75
C ALA A 102 -13.96 -13.03 -12.40
N ARG A 103 -12.94 -13.82 -12.06
CA ARG A 103 -12.15 -13.62 -10.84
C ARG A 103 -10.69 -13.90 -11.11
N GLY A 104 -9.83 -12.99 -10.68
CA GLY A 104 -8.40 -13.21 -10.65
C GLY A 104 -7.63 -11.90 -10.53
N TRP A 105 -6.40 -11.94 -11.01
CA TRP A 105 -5.42 -10.88 -10.87
C TRP A 105 -5.24 -10.09 -12.17
N TRP A 106 -5.18 -8.77 -12.04
CA TRP A 106 -4.81 -7.85 -13.10
C TRP A 106 -3.71 -6.88 -12.65
N PRO A 107 -2.81 -6.48 -13.56
CA PRO A 107 -1.76 -5.53 -13.24
C PRO A 107 -2.36 -4.12 -13.11
N VAL A 108 -1.93 -3.39 -12.10
CA VAL A 108 -2.16 -1.95 -11.96
C VAL A 108 -0.93 -1.25 -12.54
N THR A 109 -1.16 -0.32 -13.44
CA THR A 109 -0.09 0.34 -14.19
C THR A 109 -0.09 1.83 -13.96
N ASP A 110 1.07 2.44 -14.16
CA ASP A 110 1.23 3.88 -14.27
C ASP A 110 2.09 4.20 -15.50
N GLU A 111 2.00 5.43 -15.98
CA GLU A 111 2.75 5.91 -17.13
C GLU A 111 3.96 6.70 -16.63
N GLU A 112 5.16 6.11 -16.74
CA GLU A 112 6.43 6.74 -16.39
C GLU A 112 7.27 6.88 -17.67
N ASP A 113 7.74 8.09 -17.98
CA ASP A 113 8.61 8.35 -19.14
C ASP A 113 8.09 7.78 -20.49
N GLU A 114 6.78 7.88 -20.75
CA GLU A 114 6.07 7.34 -21.92
C GLU A 114 6.04 5.80 -22.01
N GLU A 115 6.51 5.10 -20.97
CA GLU A 115 6.42 3.65 -20.85
C GLU A 115 5.38 3.23 -19.78
N ILE A 116 4.64 2.16 -20.07
CA ILE A 116 3.66 1.60 -19.13
C ILE A 116 4.39 0.67 -18.17
N VAL A 117 4.44 1.06 -16.89
CA VAL A 117 5.12 0.29 -15.83
C VAL A 117 4.08 -0.32 -14.88
N VAL A 118 4.33 -1.55 -14.41
CA VAL A 118 3.48 -2.20 -13.40
C VAL A 118 3.87 -1.70 -12.02
N GLN A 119 3.00 -0.89 -11.42
CA GLN A 119 3.15 -0.40 -10.06
C GLN A 119 2.56 -1.35 -9.02
N GLY A 120 1.55 -2.14 -9.40
CA GLY A 120 0.84 -3.00 -8.47
C GLY A 120 0.06 -4.13 -9.15
N LYS A 121 -0.64 -4.91 -8.32
CA LYS A 121 -1.49 -6.01 -8.78
C LYS A 121 -2.74 -6.02 -7.92
N VAL A 122 -3.90 -6.16 -8.56
CA VAL A 122 -5.18 -6.21 -7.87
C VAL A 122 -5.85 -7.55 -8.13
N GLU A 123 -6.30 -8.21 -7.07
CA GLU A 123 -7.28 -9.30 -7.17
C GLU A 123 -8.67 -8.70 -7.09
N CYS A 124 -9.52 -8.98 -8.07
CA CYS A 124 -10.93 -8.62 -7.99
C CYS A 124 -11.82 -9.73 -8.56
N GLN A 125 -13.08 -9.70 -8.13
CA GLN A 125 -14.15 -10.54 -8.67
C GLN A 125 -15.21 -9.63 -9.27
N LEU A 126 -15.49 -9.84 -10.55
CA LEU A 126 -16.50 -9.13 -11.32
C LEU A 126 -17.66 -10.09 -11.58
N GLU A 127 -18.88 -9.60 -11.38
CA GLU A 127 -20.11 -10.34 -11.59
C GLU A 127 -21.16 -9.44 -12.24
N MET A 128 -21.73 -9.90 -13.36
CA MET A 128 -22.83 -9.26 -14.05
C MET A 128 -24.13 -9.77 -13.47
N LEU A 129 -24.89 -8.88 -12.85
CA LEU A 129 -26.17 -9.16 -12.22
C LEU A 129 -27.31 -8.58 -13.06
N ASN A 130 -28.46 -9.24 -13.04
CA ASN A 130 -29.70 -8.63 -13.52
C ASN A 130 -30.27 -7.71 -12.42
N SER A 131 -31.20 -6.81 -12.77
CA SER A 131 -31.83 -5.90 -11.79
C SER A 131 -32.44 -6.63 -10.60
N ALA A 132 -33.23 -7.68 -10.85
CA ALA A 132 -33.86 -8.48 -9.80
C ALA A 132 -32.84 -9.18 -8.88
N GLU A 133 -31.71 -9.63 -9.43
CA GLU A 133 -30.65 -10.29 -8.64
C GLU A 133 -29.94 -9.27 -7.73
N ALA A 134 -29.65 -8.07 -8.26
CA ALA A 134 -29.04 -6.98 -7.53
C ALA A 134 -29.95 -6.47 -6.39
N GLU A 135 -31.27 -6.40 -6.62
CA GLU A 135 -32.25 -6.03 -5.59
C GLU A 135 -32.38 -7.09 -4.50
N SER A 136 -32.29 -8.38 -4.85
CA SER A 136 -32.35 -9.47 -3.87
C SER A 136 -31.09 -9.56 -3.00
N ASN A 137 -29.93 -9.14 -3.53
CA ASN A 137 -28.65 -9.15 -2.85
C ASN A 137 -28.01 -7.76 -2.82
N PRO A 138 -28.62 -6.79 -2.11
CA PRO A 138 -28.07 -5.45 -2.06
C PRO A 138 -26.72 -5.49 -1.32
N ALA A 139 -25.80 -4.62 -1.73
CA ALA A 139 -24.52 -4.42 -1.06
C ALA A 139 -24.42 -2.99 -0.56
N GLY A 140 -24.05 -2.81 0.71
CA GLY A 140 -23.69 -1.52 1.27
C GLY A 140 -22.39 -0.98 0.68
N LEU A 141 -22.04 0.26 1.02
CA LEU A 141 -20.80 0.87 0.54
C LEU A 141 -19.60 0.21 1.22
N GLY A 142 -18.78 -0.46 0.41
CA GLY A 142 -17.55 -1.12 0.85
C GLY A 142 -17.81 -2.31 1.79
N ARG A 143 -17.97 -2.02 3.08
CA ARG A 143 -18.18 -3.01 4.16
C ARG A 143 -19.45 -2.78 4.96
N GLU A 144 -20.20 -1.74 4.64
CA GLU A 144 -21.47 -1.46 5.31
C GLU A 144 -22.51 -2.50 4.93
N GLU A 145 -23.52 -2.65 5.78
CA GLU A 145 -24.71 -3.43 5.43
C GLU A 145 -25.47 -2.72 4.30
N PRO A 146 -26.22 -3.45 3.47
CA PRO A 146 -26.43 -4.91 3.47
C PRO A 146 -25.27 -5.72 2.86
N ASN A 147 -25.18 -7.02 3.17
CA ASN A 147 -24.15 -7.94 2.66
C ASN A 147 -22.68 -7.46 2.79
N GLY A 148 -22.35 -6.85 3.93
CA GLY A 148 -20.99 -6.42 4.24
C GLY A 148 -20.00 -7.59 4.31
N LEU A 149 -18.81 -7.40 3.76
CA LEU A 149 -17.75 -8.41 3.78
C LEU A 149 -16.95 -8.39 5.11
N PRO A 150 -16.37 -9.52 5.54
CA PRO A 150 -15.57 -9.57 6.75
C PRO A 150 -14.36 -8.64 6.64
N LYS A 151 -13.83 -8.20 7.79
CA LYS A 151 -12.62 -7.38 7.81
C LYS A 151 -11.49 -8.13 7.08
N PRO A 152 -10.72 -7.45 6.21
CA PRO A 152 -9.59 -8.09 5.55
C PRO A 152 -8.57 -8.54 6.59
N ASP A 153 -7.93 -9.69 6.34
CA ASP A 153 -6.81 -10.15 7.14
C ASP A 153 -5.63 -9.22 6.89
N ARG A 154 -5.30 -8.37 7.85
CA ARG A 154 -4.20 -7.40 7.70
C ARG A 154 -2.99 -8.00 8.40
N PRO A 155 -1.83 -8.11 7.74
CA PRO A 155 -0.61 -8.45 8.45
C PRO A 155 -0.43 -7.45 9.59
N ASP A 156 -0.14 -7.94 10.80
CA ASP A 156 -0.09 -7.16 12.03
C ASP A 156 0.90 -5.97 11.93
N ALA A 157 0.41 -4.83 11.44
CA ALA A 157 1.12 -3.55 11.51
C ALA A 157 1.22 -3.04 12.96
N SER A 158 0.40 -3.60 13.86
CA SER A 158 0.27 -3.33 15.29
C SER A 158 1.57 -3.59 16.06
N PHE A 159 2.31 -4.67 15.74
CA PHE A 159 3.58 -4.97 16.42
C PHE A 159 4.75 -4.06 15.98
N MET A 160 4.68 -3.48 14.78
CA MET A 160 5.75 -2.62 14.25
C MET A 160 5.67 -1.17 14.72
N LYS A 161 4.49 -0.64 15.08
CA LYS A 161 4.38 0.73 15.64
C LYS A 161 5.06 0.86 17.02
N PHE A 162 5.07 -0.20 17.84
CA PHE A 162 5.71 -0.18 19.15
C PHE A 162 7.19 -0.61 19.12
N LEU A 163 7.55 -1.56 18.25
CA LEU A 163 8.94 -2.05 18.11
C LEU A 163 9.78 -1.29 17.07
N GLY A 164 9.16 -0.48 16.20
CA GLY A 164 9.82 0.41 15.24
C GLY A 164 10.86 1.36 15.86
N PRO A 165 10.55 2.07 16.97
CA PRO A 165 11.55 2.86 17.68
C PRO A 165 12.62 1.99 18.34
N LEU A 166 12.33 0.75 18.75
CA LEU A 166 13.31 -0.11 19.44
C LEU A 166 14.35 -0.72 18.48
N ASN A 167 13.97 -1.06 17.24
CA ASN A 167 14.91 -1.57 16.24
C ASN A 167 15.81 -0.46 15.67
N THR A 168 15.28 0.75 15.50
CA THR A 168 16.06 1.95 15.15
C THR A 168 16.95 2.40 16.32
N LEU A 169 16.45 2.34 17.56
CA LEU A 169 17.25 2.56 18.77
C LEU A 169 18.35 1.51 18.90
N ARG A 170 18.11 0.23 18.59
CA ARG A 170 19.14 -0.82 18.58
C ARG A 170 20.27 -0.53 17.58
N TYR A 171 19.95 0.02 16.41
CA TYR A 171 20.94 0.42 15.41
C TYR A 171 21.73 1.68 15.84
N LEU A 172 21.05 2.68 16.39
CA LEU A 172 21.68 3.88 16.99
C LEU A 172 22.57 3.53 18.18
N VAL A 173 22.12 2.64 19.07
CA VAL A 173 22.85 2.16 20.24
C VAL A 173 24.05 1.30 19.84
N LYS A 174 23.95 0.47 18.79
CA LYS A 174 25.07 -0.37 18.34
C LYS A 174 26.24 0.42 17.75
N TYR A 175 26.01 1.59 17.14
CA TYR A 175 27.08 2.39 16.51
C TYR A 175 27.44 3.67 17.27
N ARG A 176 26.49 4.53 17.67
CA ARG A 176 26.80 5.79 18.37
C ARG A 176 27.23 5.55 19.82
N LEU A 177 26.58 4.63 20.55
CA LEU A 177 26.88 4.38 21.97
C LEU A 177 28.27 3.75 22.17
N LYS A 178 28.73 2.89 21.25
CA LYS A 178 30.07 2.27 21.33
C LYS A 178 31.18 3.33 21.34
N TRP A 179 31.10 4.33 20.46
CA TRP A 179 32.08 5.42 20.44
C TRP A 179 31.96 6.35 21.65
N ILE A 180 30.76 6.54 22.20
CA ILE A 180 30.56 7.30 23.45
C ILE A 180 31.19 6.57 24.64
N LEU A 181 30.95 5.26 24.78
CA LEU A 181 31.54 4.43 25.84
C LEU A 181 33.07 4.41 25.78
N ILE A 182 33.65 4.29 24.57
CA ILE A 182 35.10 4.36 24.38
C ILE A 182 35.65 5.72 24.84
N LYS A 183 34.98 6.83 24.48
CA LYS A 183 35.40 8.18 24.92
C LYS A 183 35.34 8.33 26.45
N ILE A 184 34.27 7.86 27.09
CA ILE A 184 34.12 7.89 28.55
C ILE A 184 35.23 7.06 29.22
N PHE A 185 35.55 5.89 28.68
CA PHE A 185 36.60 5.03 29.20
C PHE A 185 37.99 5.69 29.09
N VAL A 186 38.30 6.35 27.97
CA VAL A 186 39.55 7.09 27.80
C VAL A 186 39.65 8.25 28.80
N ILE A 187 38.58 9.04 28.96
CA ILE A 187 38.54 10.14 29.94
C ILE A 187 38.76 9.61 31.36
N PHE A 188 38.09 8.51 31.71
CA PHE A 188 38.26 7.87 33.02
C PHE A 188 39.72 7.44 33.26
N LEU A 189 40.38 6.85 32.26
CA LEU A 189 41.77 6.41 32.37
C LEU A 189 42.74 7.59 32.55
N VAL A 190 42.52 8.69 31.83
CA VAL A 190 43.30 9.94 32.00
C VAL A 190 43.10 10.52 33.40
N CYS A 191 41.86 10.61 33.87
CA CYS A 191 41.57 11.07 35.23
C CYS A 191 42.25 10.19 36.30
N LEU A 192 42.27 8.87 36.09
CA LEU A 192 42.93 7.94 36.99
C LEU A 192 44.45 8.12 37.01
N ILE A 193 45.08 8.39 35.86
CA ILE A 193 46.51 8.72 35.77
C ILE A 193 46.81 10.01 36.53
N VAL A 194 46.00 11.07 36.33
CA VAL A 194 46.16 12.35 37.04
C VAL A 194 45.98 12.17 38.55
N PHE A 195 44.97 11.40 38.97
CA PHE A 195 44.75 11.09 40.38
C PHE A 195 45.94 10.34 40.99
N LEU A 196 46.44 9.29 40.34
CA LEU A 196 47.61 8.55 40.79
C LEU A 196 48.87 9.42 40.81
N PHE A 197 49.04 10.32 39.84
CA PHE A 197 50.15 11.26 39.80
C PHE A 197 50.11 12.21 41.01
N LEU A 198 48.94 12.80 41.31
CA LEU A 198 48.75 13.66 42.48
C LEU A 198 48.90 12.90 43.81
N TYR A 199 48.49 11.64 43.86
CA TYR A 199 48.63 10.78 45.03
C TYR A 199 50.09 10.35 45.28
N SER A 200 50.85 10.09 44.22
CA SER A 200 52.27 9.70 44.30
C SER A 200 53.24 10.89 44.39
N PHE A 201 52.79 12.10 44.03
CA PHE A 201 53.58 13.34 44.07
C PHE A 201 54.18 13.67 45.45
N PRO A 202 53.46 13.53 46.58
CA PRO A 202 54.01 13.85 47.90
C PRO A 202 55.11 12.87 48.33
N GLY A 203 54.99 11.58 48.00
CA GLY A 203 55.95 10.55 48.41
C GLY A 203 57.31 10.66 47.69
N ALA A 204 57.29 10.96 46.38
CA ALA A 204 58.52 11.06 45.58
C ALA A 204 59.33 12.33 45.87
N ILE A 205 58.67 13.44 46.25
CA ILE A 205 59.32 14.68 46.65
C ILE A 205 59.95 14.54 48.04
N VAL A 206 59.27 13.88 48.99
CA VAL A 206 59.81 13.62 50.33
C VAL A 206 61.05 12.73 50.28
N GLN A 207 61.06 11.67 49.46
CA GLN A 207 62.27 10.84 49.30
C GLN A 207 63.45 11.58 48.65
N LYS A 208 63.19 12.52 47.72
CA LYS A 208 64.24 13.37 47.14
C LYS A 208 64.75 14.46 48.08
N MET A 209 63.94 14.94 49.03
CA MET A 209 64.38 15.89 50.07
C MET A 209 65.12 15.22 51.24
N VAL A 210 64.85 13.94 51.53
CA VAL A 210 65.47 13.22 52.66
C VAL A 210 66.78 12.53 52.28
N ASN A 211 66.97 12.17 50.99
CA ASN A 211 68.21 11.52 50.49
C ASN A 211 69.09 12.46 49.63
N GLY A 212 68.86 13.78 49.69
CA GLY A 212 69.65 14.81 49.04
C GLY A 212 70.48 15.61 50.02
#